data_AF-A0A5K4F7M6-F1
#
_entry.id   AF-A0A5K4F7M6-F1
#
_cell.length_a   1.000
_cell.length_b   1.000
_cell.length_c   1.000
_cell.angle_alpha   90.00
_cell.angle_beta   90.00
_cell.angle_gamma   90.00
#
_symmetry.space_group_name_H-M   'P 1'
#
loop_
_entity.id
_entity.type
_entity.pdbx_description
1 polymer ?
#
loop_
_entity_poly.entity_id
_entity_poly.type
_entity_poly.pdbx_seq_one_letter_code
_entity_poly.pdbx_strand_id
1 'polypeptide(L)'
;MLSITSIILFVVIPLNLVGTVLGRNLFGLANFPCRVNPVPKAIPEKKWFMEPSFLIIASGLLPFGSIFIELYFVFTSFWAYKIYFVFGFTLLVLFLLIAVTTSVTVVGTYFLLNSEDYRWQWTSFLSGASITFYAYLYSIYYYFFKTKMFGLFQTTFYFGYMALFCLCIGLLCGSVGYIAANRFVRKIYSIVKVD
;
A
#
# COMPACT_ATOMS: atom_id res chain seq x y z
N MET A 1 30.50 -1.28 -1.25
CA MET A 1 30.02 -1.44 -2.65
C MET A 1 29.83 -2.91 -3.02
N LEU A 2 30.84 -3.77 -2.87
CA LEU A 2 30.74 -5.23 -3.13
C LEU A 2 29.58 -5.95 -2.43
N SER A 3 29.25 -5.60 -1.19
CA SER A 3 28.15 -6.22 -0.44
C SER A 3 26.78 -5.96 -1.08
N ILE A 4 26.53 -4.74 -1.59
CA ILE A 4 25.27 -4.39 -2.26
C ILE A 4 25.16 -5.15 -3.58
N THR A 5 26.25 -5.19 -4.36
CA THR A 5 26.30 -5.94 -5.62
C THR A 5 26.03 -7.43 -5.40
N SER A 6 26.58 -7.99 -4.32
CA SER A 6 26.36 -9.40 -3.96
C SER A 6 24.91 -9.68 -3.58
N ILE A 7 24.27 -8.81 -2.80
CA ILE A 7 22.85 -8.94 -2.44
C ILE A 7 21.97 -8.88 -3.69
N ILE A 8 22.27 -7.97 -4.62
CA ILE A 8 21.49 -7.84 -5.87
C ILE A 8 21.61 -9.12 -6.71
N LEU A 9 22.84 -9.60 -6.94
CA LEU A 9 23.09 -10.77 -7.78
C LEU A 9 22.58 -12.08 -7.17
N PHE A 10 22.84 -12.31 -5.89
CA PHE A 10 22.59 -13.61 -5.25
C PHE A 10 21.26 -13.70 -4.50
N VAL A 11 20.60 -12.56 -4.23
CA VAL A 11 19.31 -12.55 -3.53
C VAL A 11 18.23 -11.95 -4.42
N VAL A 12 18.38 -10.71 -4.88
CA VAL A 12 17.29 -9.99 -5.56
C VAL A 12 16.95 -10.60 -6.92
N ILE A 13 17.94 -10.85 -7.77
CA ILE A 13 17.73 -11.45 -9.10
C ILE A 13 17.10 -12.85 -9.02
N PRO A 14 17.65 -13.80 -8.24
CA PRO A 14 17.06 -15.14 -8.17
C PRO A 14 15.66 -15.10 -7.54
N LEU A 15 15.42 -14.28 -6.52
CA LEU A 15 14.09 -14.18 -5.90
C LEU A 15 13.04 -13.61 -6.87
N ASN A 16 13.41 -12.62 -7.70
CA ASN A 16 12.53 -12.12 -8.76
C ASN A 16 12.29 -13.17 -9.85
N LEU A 17 13.32 -13.95 -10.23
CA LEU A 17 13.18 -15.01 -11.21
C LEU A 17 12.26 -16.12 -10.71
N VAL A 18 12.44 -16.57 -9.46
CA VAL A 18 11.55 -17.55 -8.82
C VAL A 18 10.13 -16.98 -8.72
N GLY A 19 9.97 -15.73 -8.28
CA GLY A 19 8.67 -15.07 -8.18
C GLY A 19 7.92 -14.98 -9.52
N THR A 20 8.63 -14.63 -10.59
CA THR A 20 8.04 -14.56 -11.95
C THR A 20 7.68 -15.94 -12.49
N VAL A 21 8.54 -16.95 -12.30
CA VAL A 21 8.25 -18.34 -12.72
C VAL A 21 7.04 -18.89 -11.96
N LEU A 22 6.98 -18.72 -10.64
CA LEU A 22 5.84 -19.15 -9.83
C LEU A 22 4.56 -18.41 -10.22
N GLY A 23 4.63 -17.09 -10.42
CA GLY A 23 3.49 -16.29 -10.84
C GLY A 23 2.91 -16.74 -12.19
N ARG A 24 3.77 -17.04 -13.17
CA ARG A 24 3.34 -17.53 -14.49
C ARG A 24 2.76 -18.94 -14.43
N ASN A 25 3.33 -19.84 -13.64
CA ASN A 25 2.84 -21.22 -13.55
C ASN A 25 1.53 -21.34 -12.74
N LEU A 26 1.36 -20.55 -11.68
CA LEU A 26 0.17 -20.62 -10.81
C LEU A 26 -1.02 -19.80 -11.34
N PHE A 27 -0.77 -18.70 -12.06
CA PHE A 27 -1.81 -17.77 -12.50
C PHE A 27 -1.75 -17.42 -14.00
N GLY A 28 -1.05 -18.22 -14.80
CA GLY A 28 -0.79 -17.94 -16.22
C GLY A 28 -2.03 -17.90 -17.12
N LEU A 29 -3.16 -18.45 -16.68
CA LEU A 29 -4.44 -18.37 -17.38
C LEU A 29 -5.41 -17.48 -16.61
N ALA A 30 -5.90 -16.44 -17.28
CA ALA A 30 -6.88 -15.51 -16.72
C ALA A 30 -8.27 -16.19 -16.63
N ASN A 31 -8.56 -16.80 -15.48
CA ASN A 31 -9.88 -17.36 -15.18
C ASN A 31 -10.77 -16.26 -14.59
N PHE A 32 -11.59 -15.63 -15.44
CA PHE A 32 -12.61 -14.69 -15.01
C PHE A 32 -13.85 -15.45 -14.52
N PRO A 33 -14.47 -15.07 -13.39
CA PRO A 33 -15.63 -15.77 -12.84
C PRO A 33 -16.90 -15.59 -13.69
N CYS A 34 -16.95 -14.54 -14.52
CA CYS A 34 -18.07 -14.23 -15.39
C CYS A 34 -17.57 -13.84 -16.79
N ARG A 35 -18.46 -13.94 -17.78
CA ARG A 35 -18.22 -13.43 -19.13
C ARG A 35 -18.03 -11.91 -19.06
N VAL A 36 -16.89 -11.43 -19.57
CA VAL A 36 -16.58 -10.00 -19.66
C VAL A 36 -17.16 -9.43 -20.95
N ASN A 37 -17.91 -8.33 -20.85
CA ASN A 37 -18.39 -7.62 -22.02
C ASN A 37 -17.21 -6.87 -22.70
N PRO A 38 -17.04 -6.99 -24.03
CA PRO A 38 -15.92 -6.36 -24.75
C PRO A 38 -16.06 -4.84 -24.85
N VAL A 39 -17.28 -4.30 -24.74
CA VAL A 39 -17.54 -2.86 -24.76
C VAL A 39 -17.65 -2.34 -23.33
N PRO A 40 -16.81 -1.36 -22.93
CA PRO A 40 -16.93 -0.72 -21.61
C PRO A 40 -18.28 -0.02 -21.46
N LYS A 41 -18.97 -0.27 -20.35
CA LYS A 41 -20.18 0.48 -19.99
C LYS A 41 -19.79 1.93 -19.70
N ALA A 42 -20.61 2.89 -20.13
CA ALA A 42 -20.44 4.30 -19.76
C ALA A 42 -20.56 4.44 -18.23
N ILE A 43 -19.64 5.18 -17.63
CA ILE A 43 -19.59 5.39 -16.18
C ILE A 43 -20.60 6.48 -15.83
N PRO A 44 -21.59 6.23 -14.96
CA PRO A 44 -22.57 7.23 -14.56
C PRO A 44 -21.91 8.38 -13.78
N GLU A 45 -22.55 9.55 -13.78
CA GLU A 45 -22.14 10.65 -12.91
C GLU A 45 -22.31 10.24 -11.44
N LYS A 46 -21.25 10.43 -10.67
CA LYS A 46 -21.14 9.99 -9.28
C LYS A 46 -21.08 11.18 -8.34
N LYS A 47 -21.57 10.98 -7.12
CA LYS A 47 -21.45 11.98 -6.04
C LYS A 47 -19.98 12.15 -5.66
N TRP A 48 -19.62 13.34 -5.17
CA TRP A 48 -18.23 13.70 -4.82
C TRP A 48 -17.52 12.69 -3.89
N PHE A 49 -18.23 12.10 -2.93
CA PHE A 49 -17.68 11.11 -2.00
C PHE A 49 -17.45 9.72 -2.62
N MET A 50 -18.04 9.44 -3.77
CA MET A 50 -17.85 8.20 -4.54
C MET A 50 -16.76 8.35 -5.61
N GLU A 51 -16.12 9.52 -5.70
CA GLU A 51 -14.98 9.68 -6.58
C GLU A 51 -13.77 8.86 -6.12
N PRO A 52 -13.05 8.21 -7.05
CA PRO A 52 -11.92 7.35 -6.72
C PRO A 52 -10.79 8.13 -6.04
N SER A 53 -10.60 9.41 -6.41
CA SER A 53 -9.65 10.32 -5.77
C SER A 53 -9.95 10.50 -4.28
N PHE A 54 -11.20 10.80 -3.93
CA PHE A 54 -11.63 10.97 -2.55
C PHE A 54 -11.53 9.66 -1.75
N LEU A 55 -11.98 8.54 -2.34
CA LEU A 55 -11.88 7.21 -1.74
C LEU A 55 -10.42 6.82 -1.44
N ILE A 56 -9.50 7.10 -2.37
CA ILE A 56 -8.06 6.84 -2.19
C ILE A 56 -7.54 7.63 -0.98
N ILE A 57 -7.80 8.93 -0.92
CA ILE A 57 -7.31 9.77 0.18
C ILE A 57 -7.92 9.31 1.50
N ALA A 58 -9.26 9.21 1.58
CA ALA A 58 -9.96 8.84 2.80
C ALA A 58 -9.53 7.46 3.35
N SER A 59 -9.21 6.51 2.48
CA SER A 59 -8.83 5.15 2.88
C SER A 59 -7.52 5.06 3.67
N GLY A 60 -6.59 5.99 3.48
CA GLY A 60 -5.29 5.95 4.15
C GLY A 60 -5.30 6.45 5.59
N LEU A 61 -6.35 7.20 5.97
CA LEU A 61 -6.44 7.83 7.29
C LEU A 61 -6.56 6.80 8.42
N LEU A 62 -7.38 5.77 8.24
CA LEU A 62 -7.60 4.70 9.22
C LEU A 62 -6.33 3.85 9.45
N PRO A 63 -5.70 3.28 8.41
CA PRO A 63 -4.41 2.59 8.55
C PRO A 63 -3.33 3.48 9.17
N PHE A 64 -3.23 4.75 8.78
CA PHE A 64 -2.27 5.68 9.35
C PHE A 64 -2.47 5.88 10.86
N GLY A 65 -3.72 6.09 11.30
CA GLY A 65 -4.04 6.22 12.72
C GLY A 65 -3.61 5.00 13.53
N SER A 66 -3.73 3.79 12.95
CA SER A 66 -3.37 2.55 13.63
C SER A 66 -1.87 2.35 13.86
N ILE A 67 -1.02 2.94 13.01
CA ILE A 67 0.44 2.82 13.10
C ILE A 67 1.13 4.09 13.62
N PHE A 68 0.37 5.14 13.91
CA PHE A 68 0.90 6.48 14.19
C PHE A 68 1.95 6.50 15.31
N ILE A 69 1.64 5.84 16.44
CA ILE A 69 2.54 5.77 17.60
C ILE A 69 3.81 4.99 17.25
N GLU A 70 3.68 3.90 16.49
CA GLU A 70 4.82 3.08 16.09
C GLU A 70 5.73 3.82 15.11
N LEU A 71 5.15 4.55 14.16
CA LEU A 71 5.88 5.40 13.22
C LEU A 71 6.76 6.43 13.95
N TYR A 72 6.25 7.02 15.05
CA TYR A 72 7.03 7.91 15.90
C TYR A 72 8.24 7.22 16.54
N PHE A 73 8.06 6.02 17.09
CA PHE A 73 9.15 5.27 17.71
C PHE A 73 10.20 4.85 16.69
N VAL A 74 9.77 4.42 15.50
CA VAL A 74 10.67 4.10 14.37
C VAL A 74 11.48 5.35 13.99
N PHE A 75 10.83 6.50 13.78
CA PHE A 75 11.53 7.74 13.42
C PHE A 75 12.50 8.21 14.50
N THR A 76 12.09 8.10 15.77
CA THR A 76 12.96 8.44 16.91
C THR A 76 14.17 7.50 16.98
N SER A 77 13.99 6.22 16.68
CA SER A 77 15.09 5.25 16.75
C SER A 77 16.09 5.47 15.62
N PHE A 78 15.62 5.73 14.40
CA PHE A 78 16.48 6.03 13.25
C PHE A 78 17.25 7.36 13.39
N TRP A 79 16.59 8.42 13.87
CA TRP A 79 17.18 9.78 13.85
C TRP A 79 17.75 10.25 15.19
N ALA A 80 17.29 9.71 16.32
CA ALA A 80 17.78 10.05 17.65
C ALA A 80 18.69 8.97 18.26
N TYR A 81 19.11 7.96 17.46
CA TYR A 81 20.01 6.87 17.84
C TYR A 81 19.59 6.10 19.11
N LYS A 82 18.29 6.10 19.43
CA LYS A 82 17.77 5.29 20.54
C LYS A 82 17.64 3.85 20.06
N ILE A 83 18.21 2.91 20.81
CA ILE A 83 18.09 1.48 20.52
C ILE A 83 16.62 1.10 20.64
N TYR A 84 16.02 0.70 19.52
CA TYR A 84 14.66 0.18 19.49
C TYR A 84 14.65 -1.25 20.03
N PHE A 85 14.12 -1.46 21.24
CA PHE A 85 14.17 -2.77 21.90
C PHE A 85 12.90 -3.62 21.66
N VAL A 86 11.86 -3.07 21.02
CA VAL A 86 10.50 -3.65 21.01
C VAL A 86 10.13 -4.26 19.65
N PHE A 87 11.06 -4.99 19.02
CA PHE A 87 10.85 -5.58 17.69
C PHE A 87 9.60 -6.49 17.59
N GLY A 88 9.24 -7.19 18.68
CA GLY A 88 8.02 -8.00 18.72
C GLY A 88 6.73 -7.19 18.60
N PHE A 89 6.71 -5.97 19.14
CA PHE A 89 5.55 -5.06 19.02
C PHE A 89 5.44 -4.50 17.61
N THR A 90 6.56 -4.12 16.97
CA THR A 90 6.56 -3.70 15.56
C THR A 90 5.98 -4.76 14.64
N LEU A 91 6.32 -6.04 14.89
CA LEU A 91 5.81 -7.16 14.11
C LEU A 91 4.28 -7.31 14.27
N LEU A 92 3.77 -7.18 15.50
CA LEU A 92 2.32 -7.16 15.77
C LEU A 92 1.64 -6.00 15.03
N VAL A 93 2.19 -4.79 15.12
CA VAL A 93 1.66 -3.60 14.44
C VAL A 93 1.69 -3.78 12.92
N LEU A 94 2.68 -4.47 12.35
CA LEU A 94 2.72 -4.80 10.93
C LEU A 94 1.57 -5.73 10.52
N PHE A 95 1.24 -6.75 11.32
CA PHE A 95 0.05 -7.58 11.06
C PHE A 95 -1.25 -6.79 11.18
N LEU A 96 -1.35 -5.92 12.18
CA LEU A 96 -2.50 -5.03 12.35
C LEU A 96 -2.65 -4.10 11.15
N LEU A 97 -1.54 -3.51 10.68
CA LEU A 97 -1.52 -2.67 9.49
C LEU A 97 -2.04 -3.42 8.27
N ILE A 98 -1.56 -4.65 8.02
CA ILE A 98 -2.07 -5.51 6.95
C ILE A 98 -3.57 -5.74 7.09
N ALA A 99 -4.05 -6.09 8.29
CA ALA A 99 -5.48 -6.33 8.53
C ALA A 99 -6.34 -5.08 8.25
N VAL A 100 -5.94 -3.92 8.77
CA VAL A 100 -6.68 -2.65 8.57
C VAL A 100 -6.60 -2.18 7.12
N THR A 101 -5.43 -2.28 6.47
CA THR A 101 -5.30 -1.94 5.06
C THR A 101 -6.17 -2.83 4.18
N THR A 102 -6.22 -4.15 4.43
CA THR A 102 -7.09 -5.06 3.65
C THR A 102 -8.58 -4.75 3.85
N SER A 103 -9.02 -4.42 5.06
CA SER A 103 -10.43 -4.13 5.31
C SER A 103 -10.87 -2.82 4.64
N VAL A 104 -10.08 -1.76 4.77
CA VAL A 104 -10.43 -0.45 4.18
C VAL A 104 -10.37 -0.49 2.65
N THR A 105 -9.39 -1.20 2.07
CA THR A 105 -9.28 -1.34 0.60
C THR A 105 -10.43 -2.15 0.00
N VAL A 106 -10.91 -3.19 0.70
CA VAL A 106 -12.09 -3.96 0.29
C VAL A 106 -13.35 -3.08 0.35
N VAL A 107 -13.54 -2.32 1.43
CA VAL A 107 -14.69 -1.41 1.57
C VAL A 107 -14.66 -0.31 0.50
N GLY A 108 -13.50 0.30 0.23
CA GLY A 108 -13.35 1.30 -0.83
C GLY A 108 -13.64 0.73 -2.22
N THR A 109 -13.18 -0.50 -2.48
CA THR A 109 -13.47 -1.21 -3.73
C THR A 109 -14.96 -1.52 -3.88
N TYR A 110 -15.63 -1.90 -2.79
CA TYR A 110 -17.07 -2.12 -2.78
C TYR A 110 -17.84 -0.84 -3.13
N PHE A 111 -17.52 0.30 -2.53
CA PHE A 111 -18.18 1.57 -2.87
C PHE A 111 -17.97 1.99 -4.33
N LEU A 112 -16.77 1.74 -4.87
CA LEU A 112 -16.47 2.00 -6.27
C LEU A 112 -17.32 1.13 -7.22
N LEU A 113 -17.45 -0.17 -6.91
CA LEU A 113 -18.28 -1.11 -7.68
C LEU A 113 -19.77 -0.76 -7.59
N ASN A 114 -20.26 -0.30 -6.44
CA ASN A 114 -21.64 0.19 -6.30
C ASN A 114 -21.92 1.44 -7.14
N SER A 115 -20.88 2.20 -7.46
CA SER A 115 -20.97 3.36 -8.36
C SER A 115 -20.82 2.98 -9.83
N GLU A 116 -20.86 1.68 -10.15
CA GLU A 116 -20.67 1.11 -11.48
C GLU A 116 -19.33 1.45 -12.15
N ASP A 117 -18.32 1.89 -11.39
CA ASP A 117 -16.99 2.17 -11.94
C ASP A 117 -16.14 0.89 -11.92
N TYR A 118 -15.82 0.39 -13.11
CA TYR A 118 -15.09 -0.86 -13.29
C TYR A 118 -13.57 -0.73 -13.09
N ARG A 119 -13.04 0.48 -12.89
CA ARG A 119 -11.58 0.75 -12.81
C ARG A 119 -11.00 0.51 -11.42
N TRP A 120 -11.40 -0.58 -10.77
CA TRP A 120 -11.06 -0.87 -9.38
C TRP A 120 -9.61 -1.31 -9.15
N GLN A 121 -8.89 -1.76 -10.17
CA GLN A 121 -7.54 -2.31 -10.03
C GLN A 121 -6.55 -1.26 -9.50
N TRP A 122 -6.49 -0.09 -10.14
CA TRP A 122 -5.59 0.99 -9.72
C TRP A 122 -6.11 1.71 -8.48
N THR A 123 -7.43 1.87 -8.34
CA THR A 123 -8.02 2.51 -7.16
C THR A 123 -7.79 1.69 -5.90
N SER A 124 -7.90 0.36 -5.94
CA SER A 124 -7.62 -0.53 -4.80
C SER A 124 -6.15 -0.51 -4.38
N PHE A 125 -5.23 -0.51 -5.35
CA PHE A 125 -3.79 -0.38 -5.08
C PHE A 125 -3.45 0.98 -4.45
N LEU A 126 -3.92 2.08 -5.06
CA LEU A 126 -3.67 3.43 -4.57
C LEU A 126 -4.36 3.69 -3.22
N SER A 127 -5.52 3.11 -3.00
CA SER A 127 -6.21 3.15 -1.69
C SER A 127 -5.35 2.52 -0.60
N GLY A 128 -4.72 1.36 -0.85
CA GLY A 128 -3.77 0.76 0.10
C GLY A 128 -2.48 1.58 0.26
N ALA A 129 -1.96 2.13 -0.83
CA ALA A 129 -0.73 2.93 -0.83
C ALA A 129 -0.90 4.34 -0.23
N SER A 130 -2.13 4.85 -0.11
CA SER A 130 -2.44 6.19 0.38
C SER A 130 -1.90 6.48 1.79
N ILE A 131 -1.66 5.46 2.61
CA ILE A 131 -0.99 5.58 3.91
C ILE A 131 0.36 6.30 3.82
N THR A 132 1.07 6.15 2.70
CA THR A 132 2.37 6.78 2.48
C THR A 132 2.30 8.29 2.40
N PHE A 133 1.20 8.83 1.88
CA PHE A 133 0.98 10.26 1.85
C PHE A 133 0.93 10.82 3.27
N TYR A 134 0.18 10.16 4.16
CA TYR A 134 0.08 10.55 5.57
C TYR A 134 1.40 10.33 6.32
N ALA A 135 2.09 9.22 6.09
CA ALA A 135 3.40 8.94 6.69
C ALA A 135 4.47 9.96 6.25
N TYR A 136 4.45 10.37 4.98
CA TYR A 136 5.38 11.37 4.47
C TYR A 136 5.05 12.77 5.01
N LEU A 137 3.77 13.14 5.09
CA LEU A 137 3.35 14.39 5.76
C LEU A 137 3.82 14.42 7.23
N TYR A 138 3.70 13.29 7.92
CA TYR A 138 4.22 13.14 9.28
C TYR A 138 5.74 13.30 9.35
N SER A 139 6.48 12.81 8.35
CA SER A 139 7.94 12.99 8.27
C SER A 139 8.34 14.46 8.13
N ILE A 140 7.55 15.27 7.41
CA ILE A 140 7.75 16.72 7.31
C ILE A 140 7.53 17.37 8.69
N TYR A 141 6.43 17.02 9.37
CA TYR A 141 6.17 17.50 10.74
C TYR A 141 7.30 17.12 11.70
N TYR A 142 7.75 15.86 11.67
CA TYR A 142 8.82 15.37 12.54
C TYR A 142 10.14 16.12 12.31
N TYR A 143 10.46 16.42 11.04
CA TYR A 143 11.64 17.19 10.67
C TYR A 143 11.66 18.56 11.37
N PHE A 144 10.58 19.34 11.26
CA PHE A 144 10.54 20.69 11.80
C PHE A 144 10.47 20.75 13.34
N PHE A 145 9.71 19.86 13.98
CA PHE A 145 9.40 19.98 15.41
C PHE A 145 10.25 19.11 16.34
N LYS A 146 10.86 18.03 15.81
CA LYS A 146 11.61 17.07 16.62
C LYS A 146 13.08 17.00 16.27
N THR A 147 13.45 17.22 15.01
CA THR A 147 14.86 17.14 14.61
C THR A 147 15.57 18.49 14.78
N LYS A 148 16.79 18.46 15.32
CA LYS A 148 17.69 19.63 15.40
C LYS A 148 18.72 19.61 14.27
N MET A 149 18.29 19.20 13.08
CA MET A 149 19.14 19.01 11.91
C MET A 149 19.23 20.30 11.10
N PHE A 150 20.44 20.70 10.72
CA PHE A 150 20.69 21.95 10.00
C PHE A 150 21.65 21.71 8.83
N GLY A 151 21.38 22.36 7.70
CA GLY A 151 22.20 22.30 6.49
C GLY A 151 21.59 21.45 5.38
N LEU A 152 21.81 21.88 4.13
CA LEU A 152 21.20 21.28 2.93
C LEU A 152 21.47 19.79 2.78
N PHE A 153 22.69 19.34 3.03
CA PHE A 153 23.03 17.92 2.87
C PHE A 153 22.24 17.03 3.85
N GLN A 154 22.08 17.49 5.09
CA GLN A 154 21.34 16.76 6.12
C GLN A 154 19.84 16.74 5.84
N THR A 155 19.28 17.85 5.32
CA THR A 155 17.86 17.93 4.96
C THR A 155 17.54 17.00 3.79
N THR A 156 18.35 17.02 2.73
CA THR A 156 18.17 16.16 1.56
C THR A 156 18.32 14.69 1.92
N PHE A 157 19.30 14.35 2.77
CA PHE A 157 19.49 12.98 3.25
C PHE A 157 18.26 12.50 4.05
N TYR A 158 17.74 13.32 4.96
CA TYR A 158 16.53 13.00 5.71
C TYR A 158 15.34 12.71 4.79
N PHE A 159 15.00 13.64 3.91
CA PHE A 159 13.85 13.48 3.02
C PHE A 159 14.04 12.33 2.03
N GLY A 160 15.25 12.09 1.55
CA GLY A 160 15.57 10.95 0.69
C GLY A 160 15.28 9.60 1.35
N TYR A 161 15.77 9.40 2.59
CA TYR A 161 15.51 8.17 3.33
C TYR A 161 14.05 8.01 3.73
N MET A 162 13.38 9.09 4.13
CA MET A 162 11.96 9.04 4.46
C MET A 162 11.09 8.77 3.24
N ALA A 163 11.45 9.29 2.06
CA ALA A 163 10.77 8.97 0.80
C ALA A 163 10.91 7.50 0.44
N LEU A 164 12.13 6.93 0.55
CA LEU A 164 12.36 5.50 0.32
C LEU A 164 11.58 4.62 1.30
N PHE A 165 11.58 4.98 2.59
CA PHE A 165 10.83 4.29 3.63
C PHE A 165 9.32 4.30 3.34
N CYS A 166 8.76 5.47 3.00
CA CYS A 166 7.36 5.59 2.63
C CYS A 166 7.06 4.77 1.37
N LEU A 167 7.91 4.81 0.34
CA LEU A 167 7.73 4.03 -0.89
C LEU A 167 7.66 2.53 -0.58
N CYS A 168 8.53 1.99 0.27
CA CYS A 168 8.48 0.60 0.71
C CYS A 168 7.15 0.23 1.38
N ILE A 169 6.67 1.06 2.31
CA ILE A 169 5.37 0.85 2.97
C ILE A 169 4.22 0.93 1.96
N GLY A 170 4.27 1.86 1.01
CA GLY A 170 3.24 2.03 -0.01
C GLY A 170 3.13 0.85 -0.96
N LEU A 171 4.27 0.32 -1.41
CA LEU A 171 4.29 -0.88 -2.24
C LEU A 171 3.77 -2.10 -1.46
N LEU A 172 4.12 -2.24 -0.18
CA LEU A 172 3.63 -3.32 0.68
C LEU A 172 2.11 -3.22 0.87
N CYS A 173 1.63 -2.09 1.37
CA CYS A 173 0.21 -1.86 1.65
C CYS A 173 -0.65 -1.86 0.38
N GLY A 174 -0.16 -1.28 -0.71
CA GLY A 174 -0.83 -1.28 -2.02
C GLY A 174 -0.95 -2.68 -2.62
N SER A 175 0.12 -3.49 -2.55
CA SER A 175 0.10 -4.87 -3.05
C SER A 175 -0.87 -5.75 -2.26
N VAL A 176 -0.80 -5.66 -0.92
CA VAL A 176 -1.71 -6.38 -0.01
C VAL A 176 -3.17 -5.98 -0.26
N GLY A 177 -3.43 -4.68 -0.38
CA GLY A 177 -4.76 -4.14 -0.69
C GLY A 177 -5.30 -4.63 -2.03
N TYR A 178 -4.47 -4.62 -3.08
CA TYR A 178 -4.85 -5.12 -4.40
C TYR A 178 -5.17 -6.63 -4.38
N ILE A 179 -4.36 -7.44 -3.70
CA ILE A 179 -4.59 -8.89 -3.59
C ILE A 179 -5.92 -9.17 -2.87
N ALA A 180 -6.20 -8.45 -1.78
CA ALA A 180 -7.45 -8.57 -1.04
C ALA A 180 -8.66 -8.16 -1.89
N ALA A 181 -8.59 -7.00 -2.56
CA ALA A 181 -9.64 -6.52 -3.46
C ALA A 181 -9.89 -7.49 -4.61
N ASN A 182 -8.85 -8.02 -5.26
CA ASN A 182 -8.99 -8.99 -6.35
C ASN A 182 -9.68 -10.28 -5.88
N ARG A 183 -9.33 -10.80 -4.70
CA ARG A 183 -10.02 -11.98 -4.13
C ARG A 183 -11.49 -11.68 -3.81
N PHE A 184 -11.76 -10.52 -3.24
CA PHE A 184 -13.12 -10.05 -2.93
C PHE A 184 -14.00 -9.93 -4.19
N VAL A 185 -13.49 -9.23 -5.21
CA VAL A 185 -14.15 -9.05 -6.51
C VAL A 185 -14.49 -10.41 -7.14
N ARG A 186 -13.50 -11.31 -7.22
CA ARG A 186 -13.72 -12.66 -7.77
C ARG A 186 -14.78 -13.43 -6.99
N LYS A 187 -14.80 -13.28 -5.65
CA LYS A 187 -15.78 -13.96 -4.80
C LYS A 187 -17.19 -13.44 -5.04
N ILE A 188 -17.40 -12.12 -5.11
CA ILE A 188 -18.71 -11.52 -5.41
C ILE A 188 -19.21 -12.01 -6.78
N TYR A 189 -18.40 -11.85 -7.83
CA TYR A 189 -18.82 -12.22 -9.18
C TYR A 189 -19.02 -13.73 -9.35
N SER A 190 -18.35 -14.59 -8.56
CA SER A 190 -18.62 -16.03 -8.58
C SER A 190 -19.96 -16.45 -7.96
N ILE A 191 -20.52 -15.62 -7.08
CA ILE A 191 -21.76 -15.91 -6.33
C ILE A 191 -22.97 -15.29 -7.03
N VAL A 192 -22.79 -14.12 -7.65
CA VAL A 192 -23.84 -13.46 -8.42
C VAL A 192 -24.16 -14.32 -9.63
N LYS A 193 -25.27 -15.07 -9.54
CA LYS A 193 -25.92 -15.66 -10.71
C LYS A 193 -26.46 -14.51 -11.55
N VAL A 194 -25.75 -14.19 -12.63
CA VAL A 194 -26.27 -13.31 -13.67
C VAL A 194 -27.24 -14.16 -14.48
N ASP A 195 -28.53 -14.09 -14.13
CA ASP A 195 -29.62 -14.37 -15.05
C ASP A 195 -29.73 -13.23 -16.08
#